data_AF-A0AAN9PUI5-F1
#
_entry.id   AF-A0AAN9PUI5-F1
#
_cell.length_a   1.000
_cell.length_b   1.000
_cell.length_c   1.000
_cell.angle_alpha   90.00
_cell.angle_beta   90.00
_cell.angle_gamma   90.00
#
_symmetry.space_group_name_H-M   'P 1'
#
loop_
_entity.id
_entity.type
_entity.pdbx_description
1 polymer ?
#
loop_
_entity_poly.entity_id
_entity_poly.type
_entity_poly.pdbx_seq_one_letter_code
_entity_poly.pdbx_strand_id
1 'polypeptide(L)'
;MAVYIQTGMRGMVARNDLRFRRQTQAAIVIQEAKTQENKKLQHALQEMEEAKSQEIENLQHAMQEMEEAKTRENEKLQHAMQEMEEAKTRENEKLQHALQEMEEAKAQEIENLQHALRVMEEAKAQEIENLQHALQEMEEAKAQEIENLQHALQEMEEAKAREIENLQHALQEMEEAKAREIENLKHALQEMDEAKTRENEKLQHDLQDMELQFQDTKHALQEMELQFEQTKATLIQEREELVNSLEKKSMQEFPANVSDNELINKLTTEREQLKDQVNSWEKKFDEVESKYEECNRLSEDRMNQIIETESKMIELKTNMQRLEEKISDMETENQVLRQQALLSSSSKKMSEKSLATTTSPVENGHQASQGSVPVKTFGLEADEVRRSLMERHRDSVDALFKCVIKDLGFSDGKPVAAFTLYNCLLHWKIFEAEKTSIFDHLIQLIGSAIEDQDNNDCMGYWLSNTSSLFFHLHRCLRVPTARKPPTPTSFFGRMTQVLTLSITI
;
A
#
# COMPACT_ATOMS: atom_id res chain seq x y z
N MET A 1 49.34 -157.88 105.25
CA MET A 1 48.25 -157.39 104.37
C MET A 1 47.60 -156.08 104.82
N ALA A 2 46.76 -156.04 105.86
CA ALA A 2 45.83 -154.92 106.12
C ALA A 2 46.42 -153.49 106.07
N VAL A 3 47.59 -153.25 106.66
CA VAL A 3 48.23 -151.92 106.71
C VAL A 3 48.55 -151.36 105.31
N TYR A 4 48.96 -152.20 104.37
CA TYR A 4 49.24 -151.80 102.99
C TYR A 4 47.95 -151.44 102.24
N ILE A 5 46.86 -152.19 102.47
CA ILE A 5 45.54 -151.90 101.88
C ILE A 5 45.01 -150.57 102.39
N GLN A 6 44.99 -150.34 103.71
CA GLN A 6 44.60 -149.04 104.27
C GLN A 6 45.45 -147.87 103.73
N THR A 7 46.75 -148.08 103.53
CA THR A 7 47.66 -147.03 103.07
C THR A 7 47.48 -146.76 101.56
N GLY A 8 47.20 -147.79 100.77
CA GLY A 8 46.75 -147.65 99.39
C GLY A 8 45.42 -146.89 99.29
N MET A 9 44.43 -147.24 100.14
CA MET A 9 43.13 -146.55 100.20
C MET A 9 43.28 -145.08 100.63
N ARG A 10 44.07 -144.78 101.67
CA ARG A 10 44.40 -143.38 102.06
C ARG A 10 45.11 -142.64 100.92
N GLY A 11 46.02 -143.29 100.20
CA GLY A 11 46.67 -142.75 99.01
C GLY A 11 45.70 -142.48 97.85
N MET A 12 44.71 -143.34 97.63
CA MET A 12 43.64 -143.12 96.65
C MET A 12 42.72 -141.97 97.05
N VAL A 13 42.31 -141.88 98.33
CA VAL A 13 41.51 -140.77 98.84
C VAL A 13 42.26 -139.45 98.69
N ALA A 14 43.54 -139.37 99.09
CA ALA A 14 44.35 -138.17 98.94
C ALA A 14 44.61 -137.80 97.48
N ARG A 15 44.77 -138.78 96.57
CA ARG A 15 44.87 -138.53 95.12
C ARG A 15 43.56 -138.06 94.51
N ASN A 16 42.42 -138.60 94.96
CA ASN A 16 41.10 -138.15 94.53
C ASN A 16 40.80 -136.73 95.02
N ASP A 17 41.13 -136.40 96.27
CA ASP A 17 41.01 -135.04 96.81
C ASP A 17 41.93 -134.05 96.08
N LEU A 18 43.20 -134.40 95.85
CA LEU A 18 44.13 -133.57 95.06
C LEU A 18 43.66 -133.40 93.60
N ARG A 19 43.12 -134.46 92.98
CA ARG A 19 42.52 -134.40 91.64
C ARG A 19 41.30 -133.48 91.63
N PHE A 20 40.41 -133.62 92.61
CA PHE A 20 39.22 -132.78 92.75
C PHE A 20 39.62 -131.32 92.93
N ARG A 21 40.50 -130.99 93.89
CA ARG A 21 41.03 -129.62 94.08
C ARG A 21 41.64 -129.03 92.80
N ARG A 22 42.43 -129.81 92.05
CA ARG A 22 43.00 -129.36 90.76
C ARG A 22 41.93 -129.14 89.69
N GLN A 23 40.89 -129.97 89.64
CA GLN A 23 39.76 -129.79 88.74
C GLN A 23 38.91 -128.57 89.13
N THR A 24 38.66 -128.36 90.43
CA THR A 24 37.99 -127.16 90.96
C THR A 24 38.78 -125.90 90.66
N GLN A 25 40.10 -125.89 90.90
CA GLN A 25 40.96 -124.74 90.62
C GLN A 25 41.02 -124.42 89.11
N ALA A 26 41.14 -125.44 88.26
CA ALA A 26 41.08 -125.26 86.80
C ALA A 26 39.71 -124.73 86.34
N ALA A 27 38.61 -125.24 86.91
CA ALA A 27 37.26 -124.76 86.63
C ALA A 27 37.05 -123.30 87.07
N ILE A 28 37.59 -122.90 88.23
CA ILE A 28 37.59 -121.51 88.70
C ILE A 28 38.33 -120.61 87.71
N VAL A 29 39.58 -120.95 87.34
CA VAL A 29 40.38 -120.13 86.41
C VAL A 29 39.72 -120.03 85.02
N ILE A 30 39.12 -121.12 84.51
CA ILE A 30 38.38 -121.10 83.24
C ILE A 30 37.12 -120.24 83.35
N GLN A 31 36.39 -120.32 84.46
CA GLN A 31 35.19 -119.51 84.68
C GLN A 31 35.54 -118.03 84.87
N GLU A 32 36.59 -117.70 85.62
CA GLU A 32 37.12 -116.33 85.77
C GLU A 32 37.52 -115.75 84.42
N ALA A 33 38.34 -116.48 83.64
CA ALA A 33 38.73 -116.08 82.29
C ALA A 33 37.51 -115.83 81.39
N LYS A 34 36.53 -116.75 81.38
CA LYS A 34 35.28 -116.60 80.62
C LYS A 34 34.44 -115.41 81.09
N THR A 35 34.36 -115.14 82.39
CA THR A 35 33.65 -113.94 82.89
C THR A 35 34.37 -112.64 82.51
N GLN A 36 35.71 -112.64 82.47
CA GLN A 36 36.49 -111.48 82.08
C GLN A 36 36.46 -111.23 80.56
N GLU A 37 36.42 -112.30 79.77
CA GLU A 37 36.18 -112.25 78.31
C GLU A 37 34.77 -111.75 78.01
N ASN A 38 33.73 -112.29 78.66
CA ASN A 38 32.36 -111.79 78.55
C ASN A 38 32.26 -110.30 78.91
N LYS A 39 32.91 -109.83 79.99
CA LYS A 39 32.94 -108.41 80.36
C LYS A 39 33.59 -107.54 79.29
N LYS A 40 34.70 -107.99 78.68
CA LYS A 40 35.35 -107.28 77.57
C LYS A 40 34.46 -107.21 76.33
N LEU A 41 33.78 -108.31 76.00
CA LEU A 41 32.83 -108.35 74.89
C LEU A 41 31.61 -107.45 75.15
N GLN A 42 31.09 -107.41 76.37
CA GLN A 42 30.01 -106.50 76.76
C GLN A 42 30.44 -105.03 76.67
N HIS A 43 31.65 -104.68 77.15
CA HIS A 43 32.20 -103.33 77.04
C HIS A 43 32.40 -102.92 75.57
N ALA A 44 33.02 -103.77 74.75
CA ALA A 44 33.24 -103.49 73.34
C ALA A 44 31.95 -103.45 72.49
N LEU A 45 30.90 -104.16 72.90
CA LEU A 45 29.56 -104.02 72.32
C LEU A 45 28.92 -102.69 72.73
N GLN A 46 28.99 -102.32 74.00
CA GLN A 46 28.49 -101.03 74.49
C GLN A 46 29.21 -99.85 73.82
N GLU A 47 30.54 -99.85 73.75
CA GLU A 47 31.32 -98.83 73.03
C GLU A 47 30.93 -98.73 71.54
N MET A 48 30.60 -99.87 70.90
CA MET A 48 30.14 -99.90 69.51
C MET A 48 28.70 -99.38 69.35
N GLU A 49 27.83 -99.64 70.33
CA GLU A 49 26.45 -99.13 70.35
C GLU A 49 26.42 -97.63 70.63
N GLU A 50 27.22 -97.15 71.58
CA GLU A 50 27.43 -95.72 71.88
C GLU A 50 28.02 -94.97 70.67
N ALA A 51 29.08 -95.50 70.05
CA ALA A 51 29.69 -94.90 68.85
C ALA A 51 28.70 -94.83 67.67
N LYS A 52 27.90 -95.87 67.44
CA LYS A 52 26.84 -95.85 66.41
C LYS A 52 25.73 -94.86 66.75
N SER A 53 25.35 -94.75 68.01
CA SER A 53 24.35 -93.77 68.45
C SER A 53 24.84 -92.34 68.19
N GLN A 54 26.11 -92.06 68.48
CA GLN A 54 26.72 -90.75 68.19
C GLN A 54 26.85 -90.49 66.68
N GLU A 55 27.21 -91.49 65.87
CA GLU A 55 27.27 -91.36 64.41
C GLU A 55 25.87 -91.08 63.81
N ILE A 56 24.82 -91.74 64.32
CA ILE A 56 23.43 -91.49 63.94
C ILE A 56 22.99 -90.08 64.33
N GLU A 57 23.28 -89.63 65.56
CA GLU A 57 22.95 -88.27 66.04
C GLU A 57 23.65 -87.20 65.19
N ASN A 58 24.96 -87.38 64.92
CA ASN A 58 25.74 -86.47 64.09
C ASN A 58 25.20 -86.38 62.65
N LEU A 59 24.80 -87.52 62.06
CA LEU A 59 24.19 -87.56 60.72
C LEU A 59 22.79 -86.93 60.72
N GLN A 60 21.99 -87.12 61.76
CA GLN A 60 20.68 -86.47 61.91
C GLN A 60 20.82 -84.95 62.03
N HIS A 61 21.77 -84.46 62.84
CA HIS A 61 22.07 -83.03 62.94
C HIS A 61 22.50 -82.44 61.60
N ALA A 62 23.46 -83.07 60.91
CA ALA A 62 23.94 -82.62 59.61
C ALA A 62 22.85 -82.65 58.51
N MET A 63 21.93 -83.62 58.56
CA MET A 63 20.74 -83.64 57.68
C MET A 63 19.79 -82.50 57.99
N GLN A 64 19.49 -82.24 59.28
CA GLN A 64 18.63 -81.13 59.68
C GLN A 64 19.24 -79.77 59.30
N GLU A 65 20.53 -79.55 59.55
CA GLU A 65 21.24 -78.33 59.13
C GLU A 65 21.18 -78.12 57.62
N MET A 66 21.31 -79.19 56.82
CA MET A 66 21.19 -79.12 55.37
C MET A 66 19.77 -78.79 54.91
N GLU A 67 18.75 -79.37 55.56
CA GLU A 67 17.34 -79.11 55.25
C GLU A 67 16.92 -77.68 55.68
N GLU A 68 17.38 -77.22 56.84
CA GLU A 68 17.20 -75.84 57.29
C GLU A 68 17.97 -74.84 56.41
N ALA A 69 19.18 -75.17 55.94
CA ALA A 69 19.92 -74.32 55.00
C ALA A 69 19.18 -74.19 53.66
N LYS A 70 18.63 -75.30 53.16
CA LYS A 70 17.85 -75.36 51.91
C LYS A 70 16.51 -74.63 52.00
N THR A 71 15.82 -74.70 53.13
CA THR A 71 14.60 -73.89 53.35
C THR A 71 14.93 -72.40 53.42
N ARG A 72 15.94 -72.00 54.20
CA ARG A 72 16.44 -70.61 54.25
C ARG A 72 16.91 -70.07 52.90
N GLU A 73 17.44 -70.91 52.01
CA GLU A 73 17.81 -70.52 50.65
C GLU A 73 16.57 -70.34 49.75
N ASN A 74 15.63 -71.30 49.78
CA ASN A 74 14.37 -71.19 49.05
C ASN A 74 13.55 -69.96 49.47
N GLU A 75 13.49 -69.65 50.76
CA GLU A 75 12.81 -68.46 51.31
C GLU A 75 13.42 -67.16 50.76
N LYS A 76 14.76 -67.07 50.70
CA LYS A 76 15.46 -65.91 50.11
C LYS A 76 15.20 -65.78 48.62
N LEU A 77 15.19 -66.90 47.88
CA LEU A 77 14.90 -66.91 46.45
C LEU A 77 13.44 -66.51 46.17
N GLN A 78 12.48 -66.95 47.00
CA GLN A 78 11.09 -66.53 46.92
C GLN A 78 10.93 -65.03 47.22
N HIS A 79 11.58 -64.51 48.26
CA HIS A 79 11.56 -63.09 48.60
C HIS A 79 12.14 -62.23 47.46
N ALA A 80 13.32 -62.58 46.94
CA ALA A 80 13.96 -61.85 45.85
C ALA A 80 13.16 -61.92 44.53
N MET A 81 12.44 -63.03 44.28
CA MET A 81 11.53 -63.15 43.15
C MET A 81 10.30 -62.26 43.33
N GLN A 82 9.68 -62.23 44.51
CA GLN A 82 8.56 -61.33 44.81
C GLN A 82 8.97 -59.86 44.71
N GLU A 83 10.13 -59.48 45.28
CA GLU A 83 10.66 -58.12 45.16
C GLU A 83 10.88 -57.70 43.70
N MET A 84 11.34 -58.63 42.85
CA MET A 84 11.50 -58.39 41.41
C MET A 84 10.15 -58.24 40.68
N GLU A 85 9.16 -59.07 41.01
CA GLU A 85 7.81 -58.95 40.45
C GLU A 85 7.13 -57.64 40.88
N GLU A 86 7.20 -57.27 42.15
CA GLU A 86 6.67 -56.00 42.66
C GLU A 86 7.44 -54.77 42.13
N ALA A 87 8.76 -54.87 41.90
CA ALA A 87 9.51 -53.81 41.24
C ALA A 87 9.04 -53.61 39.79
N LYS A 88 8.83 -54.72 39.07
CA LYS A 88 8.36 -54.73 37.67
C LYS A 88 6.93 -54.23 37.53
N THR A 89 6.02 -54.54 38.46
CA THR A 89 4.66 -53.95 38.44
C THR A 89 4.70 -52.45 38.70
N ARG A 90 5.44 -51.99 39.71
CA ARG A 90 5.64 -50.57 40.02
C ARG A 90 6.29 -49.79 38.86
N GLU A 91 7.17 -50.42 38.08
CA GLU A 91 7.76 -49.82 36.88
C GLU A 91 6.73 -49.73 35.74
N ASN A 92 5.99 -50.81 35.46
CA ASN A 92 4.91 -50.80 34.46
C ASN A 92 3.83 -49.75 34.79
N GLU A 93 3.41 -49.63 36.05
CA GLU A 93 2.43 -48.64 36.51
C GLU A 93 2.92 -47.20 36.26
N LYS A 94 4.19 -46.91 36.55
CA LYS A 94 4.80 -45.60 36.26
C LYS A 94 4.88 -45.31 34.76
N LEU A 95 5.23 -46.31 33.95
CA LEU A 95 5.29 -46.17 32.49
C LEU A 95 3.89 -45.95 31.89
N GLN A 96 2.86 -46.63 32.41
CA GLN A 96 1.47 -46.41 32.02
C GLN A 96 0.98 -45.00 32.38
N HIS A 97 1.28 -44.52 33.60
CA HIS A 97 0.93 -43.16 34.02
C HIS A 97 1.61 -42.10 33.15
N ALA A 98 2.92 -42.23 32.91
CA ALA A 98 3.68 -41.29 32.07
C ALA A 98 3.27 -41.31 30.59
N LEU A 99 2.78 -42.45 30.08
CA LEU A 99 2.17 -42.52 28.75
C LEU A 99 0.82 -41.81 28.72
N GLN A 100 -0.05 -42.04 29.72
CA GLN A 100 -1.35 -41.37 29.81
C GLN A 100 -1.19 -39.84 29.93
N GLU A 101 -0.28 -39.35 30.80
CA GLU A 101 0.03 -37.92 30.91
C GLU A 101 0.51 -37.32 29.58
N MET A 102 1.29 -38.07 28.79
CA MET A 102 1.73 -37.64 27.47
C MET A 102 0.60 -37.62 26.43
N GLU A 103 -0.33 -38.59 26.49
CA GLU A 103 -1.50 -38.64 25.61
C GLU A 103 -2.50 -37.51 25.93
N GLU A 104 -2.76 -37.25 27.22
CA GLU A 104 -3.60 -36.14 27.67
C GLU A 104 -2.99 -34.77 27.31
N ALA A 105 -1.68 -34.58 27.51
CA ALA A 105 -0.98 -33.35 27.11
C ALA A 105 -1.05 -33.11 25.59
N LYS A 106 -0.85 -34.15 24.77
CA LYS A 106 -0.97 -34.07 23.30
C LYS A 106 -2.40 -33.80 22.85
N ALA A 107 -3.41 -34.39 23.51
CA ALA A 107 -4.81 -34.09 23.21
C ALA A 107 -5.14 -32.62 23.48
N GLN A 108 -4.66 -32.06 24.59
CA GLN A 108 -4.85 -30.65 24.92
C GLN A 108 -4.10 -29.71 23.96
N GLU A 109 -2.89 -30.06 23.52
CA GLU A 109 -2.14 -29.31 22.51
C GLU A 109 -2.88 -29.31 21.15
N ILE A 110 -3.41 -30.45 20.73
CA ILE A 110 -4.24 -30.56 19.51
C ILE A 110 -5.50 -29.70 19.61
N GLU A 111 -6.20 -29.70 20.75
CA GLU A 111 -7.38 -28.82 20.97
C GLU A 111 -6.99 -27.33 20.88
N ASN A 112 -5.90 -26.94 21.55
CA ASN A 112 -5.40 -25.56 21.54
C ASN A 112 -5.04 -25.09 20.11
N LEU A 113 -4.38 -25.93 19.32
CA LEU A 113 -4.04 -25.65 17.92
C LEU A 113 -5.29 -25.57 17.04
N GLN A 114 -6.27 -26.47 17.22
CA GLN A 114 -7.54 -26.42 16.50
C GLN A 114 -8.36 -25.15 16.84
N HIS A 115 -8.34 -24.71 18.10
CA HIS A 115 -8.99 -23.46 18.50
C HIS A 115 -8.28 -22.24 17.89
N ALA A 116 -6.95 -22.18 17.94
CA ALA A 116 -6.16 -21.09 17.35
C ALA A 116 -6.33 -21.00 15.82
N LEU A 117 -6.42 -22.15 15.12
CA LEU A 117 -6.74 -22.19 13.70
C LEU A 117 -8.14 -21.62 13.41
N ARG A 118 -9.17 -22.07 14.14
CA ARG A 118 -10.55 -21.59 13.96
C ARG A 118 -10.68 -20.08 14.16
N VAL A 119 -10.08 -19.53 15.23
CA VAL A 119 -10.07 -18.08 15.48
C VAL A 119 -9.34 -17.32 14.36
N MET A 120 -8.29 -17.89 13.78
CA MET A 120 -7.60 -17.30 12.63
C MET A 120 -8.45 -17.36 11.34
N GLU A 121 -9.24 -18.41 11.14
CA GLU A 121 -10.17 -18.54 10.01
C GLU A 121 -11.35 -17.56 10.12
N GLU A 122 -11.95 -17.46 11.30
CA GLU A 122 -13.01 -16.48 11.63
C GLU A 122 -12.50 -15.04 11.43
N ALA A 123 -11.31 -14.71 11.92
CA ALA A 123 -10.72 -13.38 11.73
C ALA A 123 -10.43 -13.05 10.26
N LYS A 124 -9.97 -14.03 9.46
CA LYS A 124 -9.77 -13.85 8.00
C LYS A 124 -11.10 -13.67 7.27
N ALA A 125 -12.15 -14.41 7.64
CA ALA A 125 -13.48 -14.23 7.07
C ALA A 125 -14.01 -12.81 7.31
N GLN A 126 -13.85 -12.30 8.54
CA GLN A 126 -14.25 -10.93 8.88
C GLN A 126 -13.41 -9.86 8.15
N GLU A 127 -12.10 -10.05 7.97
CA GLU A 127 -11.28 -9.13 7.16
C GLU A 127 -11.72 -9.13 5.68
N ILE A 128 -12.10 -10.28 5.12
CA ILE A 128 -12.64 -10.39 3.76
C ILE A 128 -13.99 -9.66 3.64
N GLU A 129 -14.92 -9.87 4.57
CA GLU A 129 -16.23 -9.18 4.58
C GLU A 129 -16.06 -7.65 4.67
N ASN A 130 -15.22 -7.18 5.59
CA ASN A 130 -14.92 -5.76 5.76
C ASN A 130 -14.30 -5.14 4.48
N LEU A 131 -13.43 -5.88 3.79
CA LEU A 131 -12.83 -5.43 2.52
C LEU A 131 -13.83 -5.47 1.36
N GLN A 132 -14.79 -6.39 1.35
CA GLN A 132 -15.87 -6.43 0.37
C GLN A 132 -16.83 -5.24 0.53
N HIS A 133 -17.24 -4.94 1.77
CA HIS A 133 -18.07 -3.76 2.07
C HIS A 133 -17.39 -2.46 1.62
N ALA A 134 -16.12 -2.25 1.99
CA ALA A 134 -15.36 -1.06 1.63
C ALA A 134 -15.04 -0.96 0.12
N LEU A 135 -15.12 -2.05 -0.64
CA LEU A 135 -15.07 -2.02 -2.09
C LEU A 135 -16.43 -1.61 -2.69
N GLN A 136 -17.53 -2.20 -2.19
CA GLN A 136 -18.88 -1.85 -2.64
C GLN A 136 -19.19 -0.36 -2.40
N GLU A 137 -18.91 0.17 -1.20
CA GLU A 137 -19.06 1.61 -0.90
C GLU A 137 -18.26 2.50 -1.86
N MET A 138 -17.07 2.05 -2.30
CA MET A 138 -16.25 2.79 -3.26
C MET A 138 -16.77 2.70 -4.70
N GLU A 139 -17.43 1.60 -5.07
CA GLU A 139 -18.06 1.43 -6.38
C GLU A 139 -19.37 2.23 -6.46
N GLU A 140 -20.20 2.21 -5.42
CA GLU A 140 -21.41 3.03 -5.29
C GLU A 140 -21.08 4.53 -5.29
N ALA A 141 -20.08 4.97 -4.51
CA ALA A 141 -19.66 6.38 -4.50
C ALA A 141 -19.15 6.87 -5.87
N LYS A 142 -18.44 6.01 -6.62
CA LYS A 142 -18.01 6.34 -8.00
C LYS A 142 -19.17 6.36 -8.98
N ALA A 143 -20.14 5.46 -8.85
CA ALA A 143 -21.34 5.48 -9.68
C ALA A 143 -22.11 6.80 -9.49
N GLN A 144 -22.24 7.26 -8.24
CA GLN A 144 -22.88 8.54 -7.94
C GLN A 144 -22.06 9.75 -8.45
N GLU A 145 -20.72 9.72 -8.35
CA GLU A 145 -19.86 10.76 -8.94
C GLU A 145 -20.00 10.82 -10.46
N ILE A 146 -20.09 9.68 -11.15
CA ILE A 146 -20.33 9.60 -12.60
C ILE A 146 -21.72 10.15 -12.97
N GLU A 147 -22.78 9.79 -12.24
CA GLU A 147 -24.14 10.32 -12.48
C GLU A 147 -24.19 11.85 -12.30
N ASN A 148 -23.59 12.36 -11.22
CA ASN A 148 -23.52 13.80 -10.95
C ASN A 148 -22.77 14.56 -12.07
N LEU A 149 -21.66 13.99 -12.58
CA LEU A 149 -20.90 14.57 -13.69
C LEU A 149 -21.66 14.50 -15.03
N GLN A 150 -22.45 13.45 -15.26
CA GLN A 150 -23.32 13.33 -16.43
C GLN A 150 -24.43 14.38 -16.41
N HIS A 151 -25.09 14.59 -15.27
CA HIS A 151 -26.11 15.63 -15.09
C HIS A 151 -25.53 17.03 -15.35
N ALA A 152 -24.39 17.36 -14.75
CA ALA A 152 -23.74 18.65 -14.92
C ALA A 152 -23.25 18.91 -16.36
N LEU A 153 -22.89 17.85 -17.11
CA LEU A 153 -22.59 17.94 -18.54
C LEU A 153 -23.86 18.21 -19.36
N GLN A 154 -24.96 17.49 -19.10
CA GLN A 154 -26.24 17.71 -19.79
C GLN A 154 -26.77 19.14 -19.55
N GLU A 155 -26.75 19.62 -18.30
CA GLU A 155 -27.16 21.00 -17.98
C GLU A 155 -26.32 22.04 -18.73
N MET A 156 -25.02 21.79 -18.91
CA MET A 156 -24.13 22.67 -19.68
C MET A 156 -24.42 22.63 -21.18
N GLU A 157 -24.76 21.47 -21.74
CA GLU A 157 -25.15 21.33 -23.15
C GLU A 157 -26.50 22.00 -23.42
N GLU A 158 -27.50 21.80 -22.55
CA GLU A 158 -28.79 22.48 -22.62
C GLU A 158 -28.68 24.01 -22.43
N ALA A 159 -27.77 24.48 -21.59
CA ALA A 159 -27.52 25.91 -21.40
C ALA A 159 -26.90 26.53 -22.67
N LYS A 160 -25.90 25.86 -23.28
CA LYS A 160 -25.30 26.29 -24.56
C LYS A 160 -26.32 26.29 -25.70
N ALA A 161 -27.19 25.27 -25.77
CA ALA A 161 -28.25 25.21 -26.78
C ALA A 161 -29.20 26.42 -26.67
N ARG A 162 -29.64 26.77 -25.45
CA ARG A 162 -30.46 27.95 -25.17
C ARG A 162 -29.74 29.27 -25.49
N GLU A 163 -28.44 29.36 -25.22
CA GLU A 163 -27.64 30.55 -25.56
C GLU A 163 -27.52 30.73 -27.09
N ILE A 164 -27.30 29.64 -27.84
CA ILE A 164 -27.29 29.65 -29.30
C ILE A 164 -28.66 30.06 -29.87
N GLU A 165 -29.76 29.53 -29.35
CA GLU A 165 -31.12 29.87 -29.76
C GLU A 165 -31.43 31.37 -29.54
N ASN A 166 -31.09 31.90 -28.36
CA ASN A 166 -31.25 33.32 -28.05
C ASN A 166 -30.41 34.22 -28.99
N LEU A 167 -29.16 33.83 -29.29
CA LEU A 167 -28.30 34.57 -30.21
C LEU A 167 -28.80 34.52 -31.66
N GLN A 168 -29.39 33.40 -32.09
CA GLN A 168 -30.03 33.28 -33.40
C GLN A 168 -31.27 34.17 -33.52
N HIS A 169 -32.12 34.20 -32.49
CA HIS A 169 -33.29 35.09 -32.44
C HIS A 169 -32.88 36.57 -32.53
N ALA A 170 -31.91 37.00 -31.72
CA ALA A 170 -31.42 38.38 -31.72
C ALA A 170 -30.75 38.78 -33.06
N LEU A 171 -30.13 37.83 -33.76
CA LEU A 171 -29.64 38.04 -35.13
C LEU A 171 -30.79 38.24 -36.12
N GLN A 172 -31.80 37.37 -36.09
CA GLN A 172 -32.97 37.50 -36.98
C GLN A 172 -33.72 38.81 -36.75
N GLU A 173 -33.96 39.22 -35.50
CA GLU A 173 -34.59 40.51 -35.18
C GLU A 173 -33.78 41.70 -35.73
N MET A 174 -32.44 41.63 -35.68
CA MET A 174 -31.56 42.65 -36.26
C MET A 174 -31.63 42.69 -37.79
N GLU A 175 -31.70 41.54 -38.45
CA GLU A 175 -31.85 41.45 -39.91
C GLU A 175 -33.21 41.97 -40.37
N GLU A 176 -34.29 41.60 -39.67
CA GLU A 176 -35.63 42.11 -39.94
C GLU A 176 -35.76 43.61 -39.66
N ALA A 177 -35.08 44.15 -38.64
CA ALA A 177 -35.04 45.58 -38.36
C ALA A 177 -34.32 46.35 -39.47
N LYS A 178 -33.16 45.86 -39.93
CA LYS A 178 -32.42 46.43 -41.07
C LYS A 178 -33.20 46.34 -42.37
N ALA A 179 -33.93 45.24 -42.60
CA ALA A 179 -34.79 45.11 -43.77
C ALA A 179 -35.90 46.19 -43.79
N ARG A 180 -36.57 46.39 -42.64
CA ARG A 180 -37.57 47.46 -42.45
C ARG A 180 -36.98 48.86 -42.62
N GLU A 181 -35.78 49.11 -42.12
CA GLU A 181 -35.08 50.40 -42.31
C GLU A 181 -34.76 50.67 -43.78
N ILE A 182 -34.26 49.66 -44.51
CA ILE A 182 -34.01 49.75 -45.95
C ILE A 182 -35.30 49.98 -46.76
N GLU A 183 -36.42 49.39 -46.35
CA GLU A 183 -37.73 49.59 -46.97
C GLU A 183 -38.27 51.01 -46.73
N ASN A 184 -38.20 51.51 -45.48
CA ASN A 184 -38.55 52.89 -45.14
C ASN A 184 -37.72 53.91 -45.92
N LEU A 185 -36.40 53.70 -46.04
CA LEU A 185 -35.50 54.58 -46.81
C LEU A 185 -35.81 54.57 -48.31
N LYS A 186 -36.20 53.41 -48.88
CA LYS A 186 -36.67 53.33 -50.28
C LYS A 186 -37.97 54.12 -50.49
N HIS A 187 -38.93 54.00 -49.58
CA HIS A 187 -40.17 54.77 -49.65
C HIS A 187 -39.92 56.29 -49.54
N ALA A 188 -39.10 56.74 -48.59
CA ALA A 188 -38.75 58.15 -48.45
C ALA A 188 -38.03 58.72 -49.71
N LEU A 189 -37.16 57.93 -50.35
CA LEU A 189 -36.52 58.31 -51.62
C LEU A 189 -37.54 58.38 -52.77
N GLN A 190 -38.47 57.43 -52.85
CA GLN A 190 -39.54 57.47 -53.86
C GLN A 190 -40.45 58.69 -53.66
N GLU A 191 -40.90 58.97 -52.43
CA GLU A 191 -41.72 60.16 -52.14
C GLU A 191 -40.99 61.46 -52.49
N MET A 192 -39.68 61.53 -52.24
CA MET A 192 -38.85 62.68 -52.63
C MET A 192 -38.74 62.83 -54.15
N ASP A 193 -38.47 61.76 -54.90
CA ASP A 193 -38.39 61.82 -56.37
C ASP A 193 -39.76 62.11 -57.01
N GLU A 194 -40.86 61.59 -56.46
CA GLU A 194 -42.21 61.97 -56.86
C GLU A 194 -42.53 63.44 -56.54
N ALA A 195 -42.18 63.93 -55.35
CA ALA A 195 -42.37 65.34 -54.98
C ALA A 195 -41.57 66.28 -55.88
N LYS A 196 -40.32 65.94 -56.17
CA LYS A 196 -39.45 66.64 -57.11
C LYS A 196 -39.99 66.58 -58.54
N THR A 197 -40.63 65.48 -58.95
CA THR A 197 -41.29 65.37 -60.25
C THR A 197 -42.50 66.32 -60.32
N ARG A 198 -43.38 66.30 -59.32
CA ARG A 198 -44.52 67.23 -59.19
C ARG A 198 -44.09 68.70 -59.19
N GLU A 199 -42.98 69.02 -58.52
CA GLU A 199 -42.41 70.37 -58.51
C GLU A 199 -41.89 70.77 -59.90
N ASN A 200 -41.19 69.88 -60.60
CA ASN A 200 -40.74 70.15 -61.98
C ASN A 200 -41.93 70.30 -62.95
N GLU A 201 -42.98 69.49 -62.83
CA GLU A 201 -44.23 69.62 -63.59
C GLU A 201 -44.90 70.98 -63.33
N LYS A 202 -45.00 71.39 -62.05
CA LYS A 202 -45.55 72.70 -61.68
C LYS A 202 -44.70 73.85 -62.23
N LEU A 203 -43.38 73.78 -62.09
CA LEU A 203 -42.46 74.80 -62.63
C LEU A 203 -42.53 74.88 -64.16
N GLN A 204 -42.76 73.76 -64.87
CA GLN A 204 -43.04 73.77 -66.31
C GLN A 204 -44.39 74.44 -66.63
N HIS A 205 -45.43 74.23 -65.83
CA HIS A 205 -46.71 74.93 -65.98
C HIS A 205 -46.58 76.43 -65.71
N ASP A 206 -45.96 76.82 -64.59
CA ASP A 206 -45.71 78.22 -64.22
C ASP A 206 -44.88 78.95 -65.31
N LEU A 207 -43.92 78.25 -65.94
CA LEU A 207 -43.14 78.76 -67.09
C LEU A 207 -43.97 78.88 -68.38
N GLN A 208 -44.86 77.94 -68.67
CA GLN A 208 -45.77 78.02 -69.82
C GLN A 208 -46.80 79.15 -69.65
N ASP A 209 -47.34 79.35 -68.44
CA ASP A 209 -48.23 80.48 -68.12
C ASP A 209 -47.49 81.82 -68.23
N MET A 210 -46.22 81.90 -67.82
CA MET A 210 -45.39 83.10 -67.99
C MET A 210 -45.05 83.38 -69.46
N GLU A 211 -44.76 82.35 -70.27
CA GLU A 211 -44.56 82.53 -71.72
C GLU A 211 -45.86 82.96 -72.40
N LEU A 212 -47.02 82.41 -72.01
CA LEU A 212 -48.33 82.84 -72.51
C LEU A 212 -48.62 84.29 -72.13
N GLN A 213 -48.44 84.69 -70.87
CA GLN A 213 -48.57 86.07 -70.43
C GLN A 213 -47.56 87.00 -71.13
N PHE A 214 -46.37 86.52 -71.48
CA PHE A 214 -45.39 87.27 -72.26
C PHE A 214 -45.85 87.49 -73.71
N GLN A 215 -46.44 86.49 -74.36
CA GLN A 215 -47.04 86.68 -75.70
C GLN A 215 -48.28 87.58 -75.63
N ASP A 216 -49.15 87.43 -74.64
CA ASP A 216 -50.34 88.28 -74.46
C ASP A 216 -49.97 89.74 -74.19
N THR A 217 -49.02 90.00 -73.28
CA THR A 217 -48.54 91.37 -73.01
C THR A 217 -47.79 91.97 -74.20
N LYS A 218 -47.06 91.16 -74.96
CA LYS A 218 -46.43 91.56 -76.24
C LYS A 218 -47.48 91.88 -77.32
N HIS A 219 -48.57 91.12 -77.41
CA HIS A 219 -49.68 91.42 -78.30
C HIS A 219 -50.42 92.69 -77.87
N ALA A 220 -50.69 92.86 -76.57
CA ALA A 220 -51.24 94.10 -76.03
C ALA A 220 -50.31 95.31 -76.25
N LEU A 221 -48.99 95.11 -76.23
CA LEU A 221 -48.01 96.16 -76.56
C LEU A 221 -48.05 96.49 -78.06
N GLN A 222 -48.10 95.49 -78.96
CA GLN A 222 -48.25 95.71 -80.40
C GLN A 222 -49.58 96.40 -80.75
N GLU A 223 -50.67 96.04 -80.08
CA GLU A 223 -51.95 96.73 -80.24
C GLU A 223 -51.91 98.13 -79.63
N MET A 224 -51.19 98.35 -78.52
CA MET A 224 -50.94 99.69 -77.98
C MET A 224 -50.04 100.53 -78.90
N GLU A 225 -49.06 99.94 -79.61
CA GLU A 225 -48.25 100.63 -80.63
C GLU A 225 -49.10 100.99 -81.86
N LEU A 226 -49.99 100.09 -82.30
CA LEU A 226 -50.95 100.36 -83.37
C LEU A 226 -51.95 101.46 -82.97
N GLN A 227 -52.52 101.38 -81.77
CA GLN A 227 -53.36 102.41 -81.16
C GLN A 227 -52.58 103.72 -80.97
N PHE A 228 -51.28 103.67 -80.64
CA PHE A 228 -50.44 104.86 -80.52
C PHE A 228 -50.21 105.52 -81.88
N GLU A 229 -49.92 104.78 -82.96
CA GLU A 229 -49.80 105.36 -84.29
C GLU A 229 -51.16 105.87 -84.83
N GLN A 230 -52.28 105.21 -84.52
CA GLN A 230 -53.63 105.73 -84.81
C GLN A 230 -53.92 107.01 -84.01
N THR A 231 -53.64 107.01 -82.70
CA THR A 231 -53.81 108.17 -81.81
C THR A 231 -52.84 109.28 -82.16
N LYS A 232 -51.67 108.98 -82.72
CA LYS A 232 -50.68 109.95 -83.23
C LYS A 232 -51.11 110.53 -84.58
N ALA A 233 -51.81 109.78 -85.42
CA ALA A 233 -52.47 110.31 -86.61
C ALA A 233 -53.63 111.26 -86.23
N THR A 234 -54.48 110.88 -85.27
CA THR A 234 -55.54 111.78 -84.77
C THR A 234 -54.98 112.94 -83.95
N LEU A 235 -53.90 112.78 -83.19
CA LEU A 235 -53.22 113.89 -82.50
C LEU A 235 -52.45 114.83 -83.45
N ILE A 236 -52.13 114.40 -84.68
CA ILE A 236 -51.69 115.32 -85.74
C ILE A 236 -52.87 116.17 -86.21
N GLN A 237 -54.04 115.56 -86.39
CA GLN A 237 -55.29 116.26 -86.73
C GLN A 237 -55.73 117.23 -85.60
N GLU A 238 -55.71 116.78 -84.34
CA GLU A 238 -56.04 117.62 -83.16
C GLU A 238 -54.94 118.64 -82.84
N ARG A 239 -53.68 118.47 -83.27
CA ARG A 239 -52.64 119.50 -83.09
C ARG A 239 -52.87 120.76 -83.92
N GLU A 240 -53.64 120.68 -85.00
CA GLU A 240 -54.06 121.86 -85.76
C GLU A 240 -55.23 122.59 -85.06
N GLU A 241 -56.01 121.90 -84.22
CA GLU A 241 -57.20 122.45 -83.55
C GLU A 241 -56.96 122.87 -82.08
N LEU A 242 -56.06 122.18 -81.36
CA LEU A 242 -55.77 122.36 -79.93
C LEU A 242 -54.37 122.94 -79.64
N VAL A 243 -54.00 123.97 -80.41
CA VAL A 243 -53.21 125.10 -79.87
C VAL A 243 -54.05 125.96 -78.90
N ASN A 244 -55.37 125.74 -78.85
CA ASN A 244 -56.28 126.31 -77.85
C ASN A 244 -56.32 125.48 -76.55
N SER A 245 -55.83 126.05 -75.44
CA SER A 245 -55.92 125.58 -74.03
C SER A 245 -55.15 124.28 -73.68
N LEU A 246 -54.15 124.24 -72.79
CA LEU A 246 -54.11 124.47 -71.31
C LEU A 246 -55.10 123.59 -70.50
N GLU A 247 -54.75 122.95 -69.36
CA GLU A 247 -53.44 122.73 -68.70
C GLU A 247 -53.51 121.72 -67.50
N LYS A 248 -52.50 120.84 -67.26
CA LYS A 248 -52.13 120.14 -65.97
C LYS A 248 -53.20 119.18 -65.33
N LYS A 249 -53.01 118.29 -64.31
CA LYS A 249 -51.96 117.71 -63.39
C LYS A 249 -52.60 116.44 -62.68
N SER A 250 -52.03 115.57 -61.81
CA SER A 250 -50.74 114.85 -61.60
C SER A 250 -50.68 114.12 -60.20
N MET A 251 -49.79 113.11 -59.98
CA MET A 251 -49.25 112.58 -58.66
C MET A 251 -50.12 111.51 -57.88
N GLN A 252 -49.65 110.59 -56.99
CA GLN A 252 -48.30 110.08 -56.55
C GLN A 252 -48.33 108.91 -55.48
N GLU A 253 -47.37 107.96 -55.56
CA GLU A 253 -46.66 107.08 -54.54
C GLU A 253 -47.31 106.04 -53.56
N PHE A 254 -46.39 105.24 -52.96
CA PHE A 254 -46.43 104.00 -52.13
C PHE A 254 -44.96 103.75 -51.62
N PRO A 255 -44.54 102.87 -50.64
CA PRO A 255 -45.19 101.90 -49.72
C PRO A 255 -44.78 102.10 -48.22
N ALA A 256 -44.80 101.06 -47.34
CA ALA A 256 -43.61 100.48 -46.65
C ALA A 256 -43.83 99.65 -45.33
N ASN A 257 -43.48 98.35 -45.39
CA ASN A 257 -42.77 97.49 -44.40
C ASN A 257 -43.26 97.22 -42.94
N VAL A 258 -43.12 95.95 -42.48
CA VAL A 258 -42.32 95.46 -41.33
C VAL A 258 -42.71 94.02 -40.94
N SER A 259 -41.74 93.08 -40.87
CA SER A 259 -41.82 91.88 -40.02
C SER A 259 -40.44 91.21 -39.83
N ASP A 260 -39.86 91.32 -38.62
CA ASP A 260 -38.59 90.68 -38.22
C ASP A 260 -38.72 89.85 -36.91
N ASN A 261 -39.89 89.87 -36.26
CA ASN A 261 -40.03 89.42 -34.87
C ASN A 261 -40.47 87.95 -34.71
N GLU A 262 -41.09 87.35 -35.73
CA GLU A 262 -41.63 85.99 -35.62
C GLU A 262 -40.57 84.88 -35.83
N LEU A 263 -39.55 85.17 -36.65
CA LEU A 263 -38.48 84.21 -36.99
C LEU A 263 -37.58 83.92 -35.77
N ILE A 264 -37.27 84.94 -34.97
CA ILE A 264 -36.40 84.87 -33.80
C ILE A 264 -36.93 83.86 -32.77
N ASN A 265 -38.23 83.89 -32.49
CA ASN A 265 -38.86 83.04 -31.48
C ASN A 265 -38.80 81.55 -31.83
N LYS A 266 -38.95 81.20 -33.12
CA LYS A 266 -38.88 79.81 -33.60
C LYS A 266 -37.47 79.23 -33.46
N LEU A 267 -36.46 80.03 -33.82
CA LEU A 267 -35.04 79.68 -33.68
C LEU A 267 -34.64 79.50 -32.19
N THR A 268 -35.20 80.27 -31.26
CA THR A 268 -34.94 80.05 -29.83
C THR A 268 -35.49 78.74 -29.28
N THR A 269 -36.71 78.33 -29.68
CA THR A 269 -37.31 77.06 -29.21
C THR A 269 -36.59 75.84 -29.78
N GLU A 270 -36.17 75.89 -31.04
CA GLU A 270 -35.41 74.82 -31.69
C GLU A 270 -34.04 74.62 -31.03
N ARG A 271 -33.34 75.72 -30.72
CA ARG A 271 -32.06 75.72 -29.99
C ARG A 271 -32.17 75.06 -28.61
N GLU A 272 -33.28 75.27 -27.91
CA GLU A 272 -33.50 74.70 -26.58
C GLU A 272 -33.81 73.18 -26.65
N GLN A 273 -34.64 72.75 -27.62
CA GLN A 273 -34.88 71.32 -27.89
C GLN A 273 -33.63 70.56 -28.35
N LEU A 274 -32.76 71.20 -29.13
CA LEU A 274 -31.46 70.62 -29.52
C LEU A 274 -30.52 70.50 -28.31
N LYS A 275 -30.54 71.48 -27.40
CA LYS A 275 -29.72 71.45 -26.18
C LYS A 275 -30.13 70.31 -25.24
N ASP A 276 -31.43 70.10 -25.02
CA ASP A 276 -31.91 69.00 -24.17
C ASP A 276 -31.63 67.63 -24.77
N GLN A 277 -31.64 67.51 -26.11
CA GLN A 277 -31.17 66.30 -26.78
C GLN A 277 -29.67 66.07 -26.59
N VAL A 278 -28.83 67.10 -26.71
CA VAL A 278 -27.38 67.00 -26.44
C VAL A 278 -27.12 66.53 -25.01
N ASN A 279 -27.73 67.15 -23.99
CA ASN A 279 -27.60 66.74 -22.59
C ASN A 279 -28.00 65.26 -22.37
N SER A 280 -29.00 64.78 -23.11
CA SER A 280 -29.51 63.39 -23.04
C SER A 280 -28.56 62.39 -23.73
N TRP A 281 -27.91 62.81 -24.82
CA TRP A 281 -26.88 62.01 -25.50
C TRP A 281 -25.55 61.98 -24.73
N GLU A 282 -25.12 63.10 -24.15
CA GLU A 282 -23.95 63.16 -23.25
C GLU A 282 -24.10 62.17 -22.09
N LYS A 283 -25.22 62.22 -21.36
CA LYS A 283 -25.45 61.27 -20.25
C LYS A 283 -25.45 59.79 -20.69
N LYS A 284 -25.92 59.49 -21.90
CA LYS A 284 -25.85 58.13 -22.46
C LYS A 284 -24.43 57.74 -22.86
N PHE A 285 -23.62 58.69 -23.31
CA PHE A 285 -22.21 58.49 -23.60
C PHE A 285 -21.47 58.15 -22.31
N ASP A 286 -21.63 58.94 -21.25
CA ASP A 286 -21.03 58.71 -19.92
C ASP A 286 -21.38 57.29 -19.36
N GLU A 287 -22.64 56.87 -19.50
CA GLU A 287 -23.10 55.56 -19.02
C GLU A 287 -22.51 54.39 -19.84
N VAL A 288 -22.29 54.58 -21.14
CA VAL A 288 -21.63 53.59 -22.02
C VAL A 288 -20.12 53.56 -21.78
N GLU A 289 -19.49 54.72 -21.58
CA GLU A 289 -18.05 54.84 -21.26
C GLU A 289 -17.74 54.15 -19.93
N SER A 290 -18.52 54.42 -18.88
CA SER A 290 -18.36 53.75 -17.57
C SER A 290 -18.54 52.22 -17.64
N LYS A 291 -19.50 51.73 -18.45
CA LYS A 291 -19.70 50.29 -18.69
C LYS A 291 -18.56 49.68 -19.52
N TYR A 292 -17.97 50.44 -20.44
CA TYR A 292 -16.79 50.03 -21.20
C TYR A 292 -15.55 49.93 -20.31
N GLU A 293 -15.31 50.91 -19.42
CA GLU A 293 -14.22 50.86 -18.43
C GLU A 293 -14.33 49.66 -17.50
N GLU A 294 -15.52 49.39 -16.93
CA GLU A 294 -15.70 48.23 -16.05
C GLU A 294 -15.53 46.90 -16.78
N CYS A 295 -16.04 46.79 -18.01
CA CYS A 295 -15.83 45.62 -18.87
C CYS A 295 -14.35 45.41 -19.21
N ASN A 296 -13.62 46.49 -19.54
CA ASN A 296 -12.19 46.42 -19.81
C ASN A 296 -11.39 46.00 -18.56
N ARG A 297 -11.67 46.58 -17.39
CA ARG A 297 -11.03 46.18 -16.12
C ARG A 297 -11.26 44.70 -15.82
N LEU A 298 -12.49 44.20 -15.98
CA LEU A 298 -12.81 42.78 -15.77
C LEU A 298 -12.13 41.86 -16.80
N SER A 299 -11.91 42.35 -18.02
CA SER A 299 -11.12 41.66 -19.05
C SER A 299 -9.63 41.57 -18.65
N GLU A 300 -9.04 42.68 -18.18
CA GLU A 300 -7.66 42.74 -17.68
C GLU A 300 -7.45 41.84 -16.45
N ASP A 301 -8.36 41.86 -15.47
CA ASP A 301 -8.31 40.98 -14.29
C ASP A 301 -8.33 39.50 -14.69
N ARG A 302 -9.16 39.12 -15.68
CA ARG A 302 -9.19 37.76 -16.22
C ARG A 302 -7.92 37.39 -16.98
N MET A 303 -7.36 38.32 -17.76
CA MET A 303 -6.09 38.12 -18.47
C MET A 303 -4.94 37.91 -17.48
N ASN A 304 -4.88 38.68 -16.39
CA ASN A 304 -3.89 38.54 -15.34
C ASN A 304 -4.00 37.17 -14.63
N GLN A 305 -5.22 36.68 -14.35
CA GLN A 305 -5.43 35.33 -13.80
C GLN A 305 -4.98 34.23 -14.77
N ILE A 306 -5.26 34.37 -16.07
CA ILE A 306 -4.76 33.44 -17.10
C ILE A 306 -3.24 33.39 -17.05
N ILE A 307 -2.55 34.54 -17.13
CA ILE A 307 -1.08 34.65 -17.09
C ILE A 307 -0.50 34.01 -15.81
N GLU A 308 -1.14 34.19 -14.65
CA GLU A 308 -0.70 33.57 -13.39
C GLU A 308 -0.85 32.03 -13.43
N THR A 309 -1.94 31.51 -14.01
CA THR A 309 -2.14 30.05 -14.16
C THR A 309 -1.24 29.42 -15.22
N GLU A 310 -0.97 30.12 -16.33
CA GLU A 310 0.02 29.72 -17.34
C GLU A 310 1.43 29.67 -16.74
N SER A 311 1.80 30.67 -15.93
CA SER A 311 3.09 30.70 -15.22
C SER A 311 3.25 29.48 -14.29
N LYS A 312 2.21 29.14 -13.52
CA LYS A 312 2.18 27.93 -12.66
C LYS A 312 2.24 26.63 -13.48
N MET A 313 1.59 26.59 -14.64
CA MET A 313 1.65 25.45 -15.57
C MET A 313 3.06 25.27 -16.16
N ILE A 314 3.73 26.37 -16.53
CA ILE A 314 5.11 26.37 -17.03
C ILE A 314 6.07 25.88 -15.95
N GLU A 315 5.95 26.39 -14.71
CA GLU A 315 6.77 25.91 -13.58
C GLU A 315 6.56 24.41 -13.33
N LEU A 316 5.31 23.94 -13.28
CA LEU A 316 5.00 22.52 -13.10
C LEU A 316 5.58 21.66 -14.23
N LYS A 317 5.48 22.12 -15.48
CA LYS A 317 6.02 21.44 -16.66
C LYS A 317 7.55 21.38 -16.63
N THR A 318 8.24 22.47 -16.26
CA THR A 318 9.69 22.48 -16.11
C THR A 318 10.16 21.54 -15.00
N ASN A 319 9.44 21.50 -13.87
CA ASN A 319 9.71 20.56 -12.79
C ASN A 319 9.46 19.09 -13.20
N MET A 320 8.43 18.83 -14.01
CA MET A 320 8.16 17.50 -14.58
C MET A 320 9.29 17.06 -15.52
N GLN A 321 9.67 17.90 -16.48
CA GLN A 321 10.77 17.62 -17.42
C GLN A 321 12.09 17.35 -16.70
N ARG A 322 12.41 18.13 -15.65
CA ARG A 322 13.61 17.92 -14.83
C ARG A 322 13.59 16.61 -14.03
N LEU A 323 12.40 16.08 -13.71
CA LEU A 323 12.26 14.74 -13.10
C LEU A 323 12.39 13.64 -14.16
N GLU A 324 11.84 13.82 -15.36
CA GLU A 324 11.98 12.92 -16.51
C GLU A 324 13.45 12.79 -16.94
N GLU A 325 14.17 13.91 -17.08
CA GLU A 325 15.62 13.96 -17.32
C GLU A 325 16.38 13.16 -16.27
N LYS A 326 16.12 13.42 -14.98
CA LYS A 326 16.79 12.72 -13.88
C LYS A 326 16.47 11.22 -13.82
N ILE A 327 15.27 10.81 -14.22
CA ILE A 327 14.93 9.39 -14.35
C ILE A 327 15.74 8.77 -15.50
N SER A 328 15.87 9.45 -16.65
CA SER A 328 16.68 8.97 -17.78
C SER A 328 18.19 8.91 -17.46
N ASP A 329 18.72 9.89 -16.72
CA ASP A 329 20.09 9.84 -16.18
C ASP A 329 20.28 8.60 -15.28
N MET A 330 19.33 8.34 -14.37
CA MET A 330 19.37 7.16 -13.50
C MET A 330 19.21 5.84 -14.27
N GLU A 331 18.37 5.78 -15.29
CA GLU A 331 18.20 4.60 -16.15
C GLU A 331 19.45 4.31 -16.98
N THR A 332 20.08 5.34 -17.55
CA THR A 332 21.33 5.18 -18.31
C THR A 332 22.51 4.84 -17.42
N GLU A 333 22.63 5.40 -16.21
CA GLU A 333 23.60 4.95 -15.20
C GLU A 333 23.37 3.47 -14.86
N ASN A 334 22.11 3.06 -14.62
CA ASN A 334 21.77 1.67 -14.35
C ASN A 334 22.15 0.74 -15.52
N GLN A 335 21.90 1.18 -16.76
CA GLN A 335 22.25 0.43 -17.97
C GLN A 335 23.77 0.30 -18.18
N VAL A 336 24.54 1.37 -17.91
CA VAL A 336 26.01 1.34 -17.92
C VAL A 336 26.56 0.42 -16.84
N LEU A 337 26.02 0.45 -15.62
CA LEU A 337 26.41 -0.46 -14.53
C LEU A 337 26.15 -1.93 -14.89
N ARG A 338 25.00 -2.25 -15.50
CA ARG A 338 24.69 -3.59 -16.02
C ARG A 338 25.68 -4.04 -17.10
N GLN A 339 25.99 -3.17 -18.06
CA GLN A 339 26.94 -3.47 -19.14
C GLN A 339 28.38 -3.64 -18.59
N GLN A 340 28.79 -2.82 -17.63
CA GLN A 340 30.07 -2.94 -16.93
C GLN A 340 30.16 -4.24 -16.13
N ALA A 341 29.08 -4.64 -15.45
CA ALA A 341 29.01 -5.92 -14.73
C ALA A 341 29.21 -7.11 -15.69
N LEU A 342 28.52 -7.12 -16.84
CA LEU A 342 28.69 -8.15 -17.87
C LEU A 342 30.14 -8.23 -18.39
N LEU A 343 30.75 -7.10 -18.75
CA LEU A 343 32.15 -7.06 -19.20
C LEU A 343 33.14 -7.51 -18.12
N SER A 344 32.91 -7.12 -16.85
CA SER A 344 33.75 -7.53 -15.72
C SER A 344 33.69 -9.03 -15.43
N SER A 345 32.54 -9.68 -15.69
CA SER A 345 32.33 -11.11 -15.48
C SER A 345 33.16 -12.00 -16.42
N SER A 346 33.46 -11.49 -17.62
CA SER A 346 34.21 -12.22 -18.65
C SER A 346 35.73 -12.24 -18.36
N SER A 347 36.27 -11.18 -17.74
CA SER A 347 37.72 -10.97 -17.64
C SER A 347 38.40 -11.64 -16.44
N LYS A 348 37.71 -12.51 -15.67
CA LYS A 348 38.23 -13.01 -14.38
C LYS A 348 38.21 -14.54 -14.19
N LYS A 349 38.52 -15.29 -15.25
CA LYS A 349 38.82 -16.74 -15.20
C LYS A 349 40.17 -17.10 -15.83
N MET A 350 41.26 -16.66 -15.20
CA MET A 350 42.61 -17.25 -15.35
C MET A 350 43.41 -17.10 -14.06
N SER A 351 44.45 -17.94 -13.92
CA SER A 351 45.43 -18.01 -12.83
C SER A 351 44.96 -18.65 -11.51
N GLU A 352 45.35 -19.91 -11.37
CA GLU A 352 45.15 -20.82 -10.25
C GLU A 352 45.94 -20.47 -8.97
N LYS A 353 45.60 -21.20 -7.89
CA LYS A 353 46.55 -21.82 -6.94
C LYS A 353 47.23 -20.97 -5.85
N SER A 354 46.74 -21.15 -4.62
CA SER A 354 47.59 -21.19 -3.42
C SER A 354 46.91 -21.99 -2.29
N LEU A 355 47.63 -22.92 -1.65
CA LEU A 355 47.22 -23.57 -0.40
C LEU A 355 48.45 -24.12 0.34
N ALA A 356 48.99 -23.36 1.31
CA ALA A 356 50.06 -23.80 2.22
C ALA A 356 50.18 -22.90 3.48
N THR A 357 49.56 -23.35 4.57
CA THR A 357 50.12 -23.46 5.94
C THR A 357 50.97 -22.32 6.57
N THR A 358 50.44 -21.81 7.70
CA THR A 358 51.10 -21.49 9.00
C THR A 358 51.93 -20.22 9.29
N THR A 359 51.75 -19.79 10.55
CA THR A 359 52.65 -19.03 11.46
C THR A 359 52.79 -17.50 11.36
N SER A 360 52.96 -16.90 12.54
CA SER A 360 53.21 -15.50 12.92
C SER A 360 54.28 -15.51 14.06
N PRO A 361 54.65 -14.42 14.77
CA PRO A 361 54.29 -12.98 14.67
C PRO A 361 55.53 -12.03 14.76
N VAL A 362 55.32 -10.74 15.16
CA VAL A 362 56.24 -9.83 15.93
C VAL A 362 56.95 -8.64 15.21
N GLU A 363 56.55 -7.44 15.65
CA GLU A 363 57.25 -6.13 15.89
C GLU A 363 58.04 -5.25 14.88
N ASN A 364 57.63 -3.96 14.91
CA ASN A 364 58.39 -2.68 15.00
C ASN A 364 59.33 -2.15 13.89
N GLY A 365 59.15 -0.84 13.60
CA GLY A 365 60.09 0.00 12.84
C GLY A 365 59.52 1.40 12.51
N HIS A 366 59.81 2.42 13.34
CA HIS A 366 59.42 3.82 13.08
C HIS A 366 60.57 4.64 12.47
N GLN A 367 60.29 5.44 11.43
CA GLN A 367 60.74 6.85 11.36
C GLN A 367 59.99 7.63 10.26
N ALA A 368 60.03 8.96 10.34
CA ALA A 368 59.26 9.86 9.47
C ALA A 368 60.09 11.05 8.99
N SER A 369 59.77 11.57 7.80
CA SER A 369 59.87 13.00 7.51
C SER A 369 58.92 13.44 6.39
N GLN A 370 58.54 14.71 6.47
CA GLN A 370 57.52 15.47 5.75
C GLN A 370 57.70 15.55 4.22
N GLY A 371 56.62 15.87 3.49
CA GLY A 371 56.72 17.03 2.59
C GLY A 371 56.19 17.00 1.15
N SER A 372 54.92 16.67 0.87
CA SER A 372 54.14 17.37 -0.19
C SER A 372 52.64 17.04 -0.18
N VAL A 373 51.80 18.05 -0.47
CA VAL A 373 50.33 17.98 -0.65
C VAL A 373 49.94 19.14 -1.59
N PRO A 374 48.90 19.06 -2.47
CA PRO A 374 48.11 17.91 -2.89
C PRO A 374 48.22 17.60 -4.40
N VAL A 375 47.97 16.34 -4.78
CA VAL A 375 47.36 16.01 -6.08
C VAL A 375 46.08 15.20 -5.81
N LYS A 376 44.95 15.65 -6.35
CA LYS A 376 43.65 14.98 -6.15
C LYS A 376 43.51 13.75 -7.05
N THR A 377 43.85 12.57 -6.53
CA THR A 377 43.48 11.27 -7.13
C THR A 377 42.29 10.65 -6.40
N PHE A 378 41.16 11.38 -6.38
CA PHE A 378 39.84 10.81 -6.10
C PHE A 378 39.59 9.66 -7.09
N GLY A 379 39.53 8.40 -6.61
CA GLY A 379 39.21 7.26 -7.46
C GLY A 379 39.56 5.88 -6.89
N LEU A 380 40.70 5.73 -6.20
CA LEU A 380 41.18 4.40 -5.78
C LEU A 380 40.57 3.89 -4.47
N GLU A 381 40.46 4.73 -3.43
CA GLU A 381 39.82 4.32 -2.16
C GLU A 381 38.36 3.91 -2.36
N ALA A 382 37.62 4.62 -3.22
CA ALA A 382 36.23 4.31 -3.53
C ALA A 382 36.07 2.88 -4.08
N ASP A 383 37.01 2.42 -4.91
CA ASP A 383 36.94 1.08 -5.52
C ASP A 383 37.39 -0.04 -4.57
N GLU A 384 38.33 0.24 -3.67
CA GLU A 384 38.73 -0.68 -2.60
C GLU A 384 37.65 -0.82 -1.52
N VAL A 385 37.04 0.30 -1.10
CA VAL A 385 35.87 0.32 -0.23
C VAL A 385 34.69 -0.41 -0.88
N ARG A 386 34.46 -0.22 -2.19
CA ARG A 386 33.40 -0.92 -2.95
C ARG A 386 33.63 -2.42 -3.05
N ARG A 387 34.89 -2.87 -3.27
CA ARG A 387 35.26 -4.29 -3.21
C ARG A 387 35.08 -4.86 -1.80
N SER A 388 35.62 -4.20 -0.77
CA SER A 388 35.46 -4.61 0.62
C SER A 388 33.99 -4.64 1.06
N LEU A 389 33.16 -3.73 0.56
CA LEU A 389 31.71 -3.71 0.80
C LEU A 389 31.02 -4.91 0.15
N MET A 390 31.32 -5.23 -1.11
CA MET A 390 30.71 -6.39 -1.78
C MET A 390 31.18 -7.74 -1.21
N GLU A 391 32.43 -7.84 -0.77
CA GLU A 391 32.97 -9.02 -0.10
C GLU A 391 32.33 -9.20 1.30
N ARG A 392 32.22 -8.11 2.07
CA ARG A 392 31.49 -8.07 3.36
C ARG A 392 29.99 -8.37 3.19
N HIS A 393 29.37 -7.95 2.09
CA HIS A 393 28.00 -8.33 1.75
C HIS A 393 27.89 -9.84 1.54
N ARG A 394 28.80 -10.46 0.77
CA ARG A 394 28.83 -11.92 0.58
C ARG A 394 28.98 -12.67 1.90
N ASP A 395 29.93 -12.29 2.74
CA ASP A 395 30.12 -12.91 4.05
C ASP A 395 28.88 -12.75 4.94
N SER A 396 28.18 -11.61 4.86
CA SER A 396 26.93 -11.37 5.60
C SER A 396 25.74 -12.20 5.08
N VAL A 397 25.72 -12.54 3.78
CA VAL A 397 24.73 -13.45 3.17
C VAL A 397 24.98 -14.89 3.62
N ASP A 398 26.23 -15.37 3.55
CA ASP A 398 26.59 -16.71 4.03
C ASP A 398 26.38 -16.86 5.54
N ALA A 399 26.59 -15.78 6.33
CA ALA A 399 26.28 -15.75 7.76
C ALA A 399 24.77 -15.76 8.04
N LEU A 400 23.97 -15.03 7.25
CA LEU A 400 22.50 -15.05 7.35
C LEU A 400 21.95 -16.46 7.08
N PHE A 401 22.38 -17.12 6.00
CA PHE A 401 21.92 -18.48 5.71
C PHE A 401 22.32 -19.46 6.82
N LYS A 402 23.55 -19.39 7.36
CA LYS A 402 24.00 -20.18 8.52
C LYS A 402 23.27 -19.85 9.83
N CYS A 403 22.53 -18.75 9.90
CA CYS A 403 21.63 -18.42 11.00
C CYS A 403 20.24 -19.04 10.76
N VAL A 404 19.66 -18.81 9.58
CA VAL A 404 18.32 -19.23 9.17
C VAL A 404 18.15 -20.76 9.10
N ILE A 405 19.23 -21.50 8.78
CA ILE A 405 19.25 -22.97 8.78
C ILE A 405 18.94 -23.59 10.15
N LYS A 406 19.22 -22.90 11.26
CA LYS A 406 19.29 -23.50 12.60
C LYS A 406 17.95 -23.69 13.33
N ASP A 407 16.84 -23.53 12.61
CA ASP A 407 15.50 -23.27 13.13
C ASP A 407 15.45 -22.03 14.04
N LEU A 408 14.91 -20.92 13.49
CA LEU A 408 14.71 -19.68 14.25
C LEU A 408 13.33 -19.63 14.95
N GLY A 409 12.52 -20.68 14.80
CA GLY A 409 11.22 -20.84 15.43
C GLY A 409 10.16 -19.83 14.98
N PHE A 410 9.15 -19.67 15.84
CA PHE A 410 7.99 -18.81 15.64
C PHE A 410 7.82 -17.84 16.80
N SER A 411 7.55 -16.57 16.49
CA SER A 411 7.17 -15.53 17.46
C SER A 411 5.74 -15.08 17.16
N ASP A 412 4.81 -15.19 18.11
CA ASP A 412 3.38 -14.87 17.92
C ASP A 412 2.78 -15.53 16.66
N GLY A 413 3.10 -16.80 16.43
CA GLY A 413 2.69 -17.58 15.25
C GLY A 413 3.38 -17.19 13.93
N LYS A 414 4.30 -16.21 13.93
CA LYS A 414 5.02 -15.76 12.74
C LYS A 414 6.39 -16.43 12.64
N PRO A 415 6.75 -17.06 11.50
CA PRO A 415 8.05 -17.70 11.34
C PRO A 415 9.18 -16.67 11.32
N VAL A 416 10.08 -16.75 12.30
CA VAL A 416 11.12 -15.72 12.56
C VAL A 416 12.13 -15.65 11.42
N ALA A 417 12.47 -16.80 10.82
CA ALA A 417 13.37 -16.86 9.67
C ALA A 417 12.81 -16.10 8.44
N ALA A 418 11.52 -16.24 8.11
CA ALA A 418 10.89 -15.51 7.02
C ALA A 418 10.96 -13.99 7.21
N PHE A 419 10.67 -13.49 8.41
CA PHE A 419 10.78 -12.06 8.73
C PHE A 419 12.23 -11.58 8.72
N THR A 420 13.17 -12.39 9.20
CA THR A 420 14.60 -12.07 9.20
C THR A 420 15.13 -11.99 7.76
N LEU A 421 14.82 -12.97 6.91
CA LEU A 421 15.14 -12.96 5.49
C LEU A 421 14.55 -11.73 4.79
N TYR A 422 13.27 -11.46 4.97
CA TYR A 422 12.59 -10.30 4.37
C TYR A 422 13.23 -8.97 4.77
N ASN A 423 13.52 -8.78 6.07
CA ASN A 423 14.17 -7.57 6.58
C ASN A 423 15.60 -7.41 6.03
N CYS A 424 16.37 -8.50 5.89
CA CYS A 424 17.68 -8.47 5.25
C CYS A 424 17.58 -8.16 3.74
N LEU A 425 16.61 -8.72 3.02
CA LEU A 425 16.37 -8.44 1.60
C LEU A 425 16.01 -6.97 1.35
N LEU A 426 15.21 -6.36 2.23
CA LEU A 426 14.91 -4.92 2.24
C LEU A 426 16.16 -4.09 2.56
N HIS A 427 16.88 -4.41 3.65
CA HIS A 427 18.05 -3.65 4.10
C HIS A 427 19.19 -3.67 3.07
N TRP A 428 19.36 -4.78 2.35
CA TRP A 428 20.32 -4.90 1.24
C TRP A 428 19.80 -4.37 -0.11
N LYS A 429 18.61 -3.76 -0.15
CA LYS A 429 18.00 -3.16 -1.37
C LYS A 429 17.94 -4.12 -2.56
N ILE A 430 17.71 -5.42 -2.31
CA ILE A 430 17.84 -6.46 -3.36
C ILE A 430 16.77 -6.31 -4.47
N PHE A 431 15.68 -5.59 -4.20
CA PHE A 431 14.66 -5.19 -5.19
C PHE A 431 15.12 -4.09 -6.17
N GLU A 432 16.23 -3.39 -5.89
CA GLU A 432 16.84 -2.38 -6.77
C GLU A 432 17.96 -2.98 -7.66
N ALA A 433 18.32 -4.25 -7.46
CA ALA A 433 19.42 -4.92 -8.14
C ALA A 433 18.93 -5.82 -9.30
N GLU A 434 19.48 -5.63 -10.51
CA GLU A 434 19.01 -6.35 -11.72
C GLU A 434 19.22 -7.88 -11.65
N LYS A 435 20.19 -8.37 -10.86
CA LYS A 435 20.43 -9.82 -10.71
C LYS A 435 20.54 -10.22 -9.26
N THR A 436 19.65 -11.12 -8.88
CA THR A 436 19.35 -11.49 -7.50
C THR A 436 19.75 -12.93 -7.23
N SER A 437 21.05 -13.25 -7.35
CA SER A 437 21.58 -14.60 -7.06
C SER A 437 21.34 -15.08 -5.62
N ILE A 438 20.92 -14.16 -4.74
CA ILE A 438 20.46 -14.41 -3.38
C ILE A 438 19.08 -15.11 -3.38
N PHE A 439 18.20 -14.83 -4.36
CA PHE A 439 16.97 -15.62 -4.56
C PHE A 439 17.27 -17.02 -5.11
N ASP A 440 18.23 -17.17 -6.03
CA ASP A 440 18.66 -18.49 -6.50
C ASP A 440 19.23 -19.35 -5.35
N HIS A 441 20.00 -18.72 -4.44
CA HIS A 441 20.49 -19.36 -3.21
C HIS A 441 19.36 -19.68 -2.23
N LEU A 442 18.39 -18.80 -2.04
CA LEU A 442 17.21 -19.05 -1.20
C LEU A 442 16.39 -20.24 -1.71
N ILE A 443 16.19 -20.34 -3.02
CA ILE A 443 15.46 -21.46 -3.64
C ILE A 443 16.22 -22.77 -3.44
N GLN A 444 17.55 -22.77 -3.60
CA GLN A 444 18.39 -23.96 -3.33
C GLN A 444 18.41 -24.34 -1.85
N LEU A 445 18.45 -23.36 -0.94
CA LEU A 445 18.43 -23.55 0.51
C LEU A 445 17.11 -24.17 0.97
N ILE A 446 15.99 -23.61 0.52
CA ILE A 446 14.64 -24.08 0.84
C ILE A 446 14.40 -25.46 0.21
N GLY A 447 14.82 -25.66 -1.05
CA GLY A 447 14.68 -26.94 -1.75
C GLY A 447 15.42 -28.07 -1.04
N SER A 448 16.72 -27.90 -0.78
CA SER A 448 17.53 -28.94 -0.11
C SER A 448 17.11 -29.21 1.35
N ALA A 449 16.41 -28.28 2.00
CA ALA A 449 15.82 -28.50 3.33
C ALA A 449 14.42 -29.13 3.30
N ILE A 450 13.81 -29.28 2.13
CA ILE A 450 12.51 -29.94 1.89
C ILE A 450 12.68 -31.31 1.19
N GLU A 451 13.86 -31.60 0.61
CA GLU A 451 14.17 -32.91 0.01
C GLU A 451 14.29 -34.06 1.03
N ASP A 452 14.47 -33.77 2.31
CA ASP A 452 14.52 -34.77 3.41
C ASP A 452 13.11 -35.22 3.83
N GLN A 453 12.56 -36.20 3.10
CA GLN A 453 11.17 -36.66 3.26
C GLN A 453 10.84 -37.32 4.60
N ASP A 454 11.85 -37.76 5.37
CA ASP A 454 11.64 -38.39 6.68
C ASP A 454 11.43 -37.35 7.81
N ASN A 455 11.64 -36.05 7.54
CA ASN A 455 11.60 -34.97 8.53
C ASN A 455 10.41 -34.01 8.33
N ASN A 456 9.22 -34.48 8.73
CA ASN A 456 7.96 -33.71 8.63
C ASN A 456 8.00 -32.35 9.34
N ASP A 457 8.68 -32.24 10.49
CA ASP A 457 8.75 -30.99 11.27
C ASP A 457 9.62 -29.93 10.57
N CYS A 458 10.77 -30.34 10.02
CA CYS A 458 11.62 -29.49 9.18
C CYS A 458 10.86 -29.02 7.93
N MET A 459 10.18 -29.94 7.24
CA MET A 459 9.36 -29.59 6.07
C MET A 459 8.21 -28.63 6.43
N GLY A 460 7.53 -28.83 7.57
CA GLY A 460 6.49 -27.92 8.07
C GLY A 460 7.03 -26.52 8.38
N TYR A 461 8.18 -26.42 9.06
CA TYR A 461 8.89 -25.17 9.31
C TYR A 461 9.25 -24.46 8.00
N TRP A 462 9.88 -25.14 7.04
CA TRP A 462 10.32 -24.52 5.78
C TRP A 462 9.16 -24.11 4.87
N LEU A 463 8.08 -24.90 4.80
CA LEU A 463 6.87 -24.52 4.06
C LEU A 463 6.20 -23.28 4.66
N SER A 464 6.08 -23.21 5.99
CA SER A 464 5.51 -22.06 6.69
C SER A 464 6.36 -20.79 6.52
N ASN A 465 7.69 -20.93 6.62
CA ASN A 465 8.64 -19.86 6.32
C ASN A 465 8.53 -19.37 4.87
N THR A 466 8.50 -20.30 3.90
CA THR A 466 8.45 -19.98 2.47
C THR A 466 7.15 -19.27 2.09
N SER A 467 6.01 -19.75 2.59
CA SER A 467 4.70 -19.12 2.41
C SER A 467 4.67 -17.68 2.95
N SER A 468 5.18 -17.49 4.17
CA SER A 468 5.23 -16.17 4.82
C SER A 468 6.18 -15.21 4.09
N LEU A 469 7.37 -15.67 3.71
CA LEU A 469 8.34 -14.89 2.93
C LEU A 469 7.73 -14.49 1.58
N PHE A 470 7.10 -15.42 0.87
CA PHE A 470 6.41 -15.15 -0.40
C PHE A 470 5.31 -14.09 -0.25
N PHE A 471 4.49 -14.15 0.80
CA PHE A 471 3.48 -13.14 1.10
C PHE A 471 4.08 -11.72 1.29
N HIS A 472 5.19 -11.62 2.02
CA HIS A 472 5.89 -10.35 2.23
C HIS A 472 6.54 -9.81 0.95
N LEU A 473 7.16 -10.68 0.13
CA LEU A 473 7.70 -10.33 -1.18
C LEU A 473 6.60 -9.85 -2.14
N HIS A 474 5.47 -10.55 -2.19
CA HIS A 474 4.33 -10.20 -3.03
C HIS A 474 3.70 -8.84 -2.63
N ARG A 475 3.69 -8.49 -1.34
CA ARG A 475 3.29 -7.15 -0.88
C ARG A 475 4.26 -6.03 -1.29
N CYS A 476 5.54 -6.32 -1.52
CA CYS A 476 6.49 -5.33 -2.06
C CYS A 476 6.33 -5.11 -3.57
N LEU A 477 5.96 -6.15 -4.33
CA LEU A 477 5.76 -6.05 -5.78
C LEU A 477 4.43 -5.36 -6.16
N ARG A 478 3.44 -5.36 -5.26
CA ARG A 478 2.13 -4.73 -5.46
C ARG A 478 2.16 -3.24 -5.10
N VAL A 479 2.57 -2.41 -6.07
CA VAL A 479 2.64 -0.94 -5.95
C VAL A 479 1.35 -0.35 -5.35
N PRO A 480 1.40 0.31 -4.17
CA PRO A 480 0.27 1.04 -3.63
C PRO A 480 0.08 2.36 -4.39
N THR A 481 -1.13 2.61 -4.91
CA THR A 481 -1.50 3.94 -5.40
C THR A 481 -1.50 4.96 -4.24
N ALA A 482 -1.11 6.20 -4.53
CA ALA A 482 -0.68 7.15 -3.51
C ALA A 482 -1.80 7.54 -2.52
N ARG A 483 -1.64 7.14 -1.25
CA ARG A 483 -2.37 7.75 -0.13
C ARG A 483 -1.78 9.15 0.11
N LYS A 484 -2.58 10.19 -0.17
CA LYS A 484 -2.24 11.58 0.17
C LYS A 484 -1.98 11.70 1.69
N PRO A 485 -0.98 12.49 2.13
CA PRO A 485 -0.84 12.82 3.55
C PRO A 485 -2.02 13.69 4.02
N PRO A 486 -2.43 13.62 5.30
CA PRO A 486 -3.50 14.45 5.82
C PRO A 486 -3.10 15.93 5.83
N THR A 487 -3.98 16.80 5.35
CA THR A 487 -3.78 18.25 5.34
C THR A 487 -3.86 18.86 6.74
N PRO A 488 -3.00 19.83 7.09
CA PRO A 488 -3.01 20.45 8.41
C PRO A 488 -4.25 21.33 8.62
N THR A 489 -5.04 21.04 9.66
CA THR A 489 -6.29 21.75 9.94
C THR A 489 -6.04 23.20 10.37
N SER A 490 -6.61 24.14 9.61
CA SER A 490 -6.49 25.58 9.90
C SER A 490 -7.09 25.95 11.26
N PHE A 491 -6.67 27.09 11.80
CA PHE A 491 -7.11 27.58 13.11
C PHE A 491 -8.64 27.75 13.20
N PHE A 492 -9.30 28.08 12.08
CA PHE A 492 -10.75 28.31 12.03
C PHE A 492 -11.56 27.03 12.31
N GLY A 493 -11.12 25.88 11.80
CA GLY A 493 -11.76 24.58 12.03
C GLY A 493 -11.68 24.08 13.48
N ARG A 494 -10.84 24.69 14.32
CA ARG A 494 -10.78 24.41 15.77
C ARG A 494 -11.75 25.25 16.60
N MET A 495 -12.18 26.43 16.13
CA MET A 495 -13.18 27.22 16.86
C MET A 495 -14.61 26.69 16.70
N THR A 496 -14.96 26.16 15.52
CA THR A 496 -16.30 25.62 15.27
C THR A 496 -16.63 24.41 16.14
N GLN A 497 -15.65 23.56 16.46
CA GLN A 497 -15.82 22.40 17.37
C GLN A 497 -16.05 22.78 18.84
N VAL A 498 -15.61 23.97 19.27
CA VAL A 498 -15.82 24.44 20.67
C VAL A 498 -17.24 25.00 20.84
N LEU A 499 -17.79 25.63 19.79
CA LEU A 499 -19.14 26.20 19.82
C LEU A 499 -20.24 25.11 19.77
N THR A 500 -20.04 24.02 19.04
CA THR A 500 -21.00 22.89 19.03
C THR A 500 -21.06 22.12 20.35
N LEU A 501 -20.00 22.18 21.17
CA LEU A 501 -19.97 21.58 22.52
C LEU A 501 -20.69 22.42 23.59
N SER A 502 -21.21 23.59 23.25
CA SER A 502 -21.79 24.56 24.21
C SER A 502 -23.31 24.71 24.13
N ILE A 503 -24.02 23.90 23.32
CA ILE A 503 -25.48 23.98 23.11
C ILE A 503 -26.18 22.64 23.42
N THR A 504 -25.72 21.95 24.47
CA THR A 504 -26.38 20.75 25.03
C THR A 504 -26.25 20.72 26.56
N ILE A 505 -26.97 21.62 27.24
CA ILE A 505 -27.32 21.58 28.67
C ILE A 505 -28.80 21.95 28.78
#